data_AF-A0AAV0AXP1-F1
#
_entry.id   AF-A0AAV0AXP1-F1
#
_cell.length_a   1.000
_cell.length_b   1.000
_cell.length_c   1.000
_cell.angle_alpha   90.00
_cell.angle_beta   90.00
_cell.angle_gamma   90.00
#
_symmetry.space_group_name_H-M   'P 1'
#
loop_
_entity.id
_entity.type
_entity.pdbx_description
1 polymer ?
#
loop_
_entity_poly.entity_id
_entity_poly.type
_entity_poly.pdbx_seq_one_letter_code
_entity_poly.pdbx_strand_id
1 'polypeptide(L)'
;KGNFMFPKNITKPFLNLRCTPNLRPYIETDDPRIGSVIVDAALTHYQIDGAVEISDGVQQLQVVIINTRTQKVITSGAVGVNTIGNVINFSLSDLGSPQEDSLEIICQAYSKNEWIAERNLEIDYLPEHKSKQVGGVVRINSESGTLMVLDKKSGQTKNLIPFGLVIFPLAVASS
;
A
#
# COMPACT_ATOMS: atom_id res chain seq x y z
N LYS A 1 3.45 2.38 36.10
CA LYS A 1 2.32 1.49 35.78
C LYS A 1 1.72 1.95 34.46
N GLY A 2 1.84 1.17 33.39
CA GLY A 2 1.22 1.50 32.10
C GLY A 2 -0.24 1.10 32.11
N ASN A 3 -1.13 2.02 31.73
CA ASN A 3 -2.54 1.72 31.48
C ASN A 3 -2.65 1.08 30.09
N PHE A 4 -2.65 -0.24 30.03
CA PHE A 4 -3.04 -0.96 28.82
C PHE A 4 -4.55 -1.12 28.83
N MET A 5 -5.25 -0.29 28.05
CA MET A 5 -6.67 -0.50 27.78
C MET A 5 -6.81 -1.73 26.87
N PHE A 6 -7.49 -2.77 27.37
CA PHE A 6 -7.88 -3.89 26.53
C PHE A 6 -8.97 -3.42 25.57
N PRO A 7 -8.85 -3.70 24.26
CA PRO A 7 -9.88 -3.32 23.32
C PRO A 7 -11.19 -4.05 23.66
N LYS A 8 -12.29 -3.31 23.61
CA LYS A 8 -13.61 -3.86 23.89
C LYS A 8 -13.96 -4.89 22.80
N ASN A 9 -14.32 -6.10 23.22
CA ASN A 9 -14.87 -7.11 22.32
C ASN A 9 -16.20 -6.61 21.75
N ILE A 10 -16.39 -6.77 20.45
CA ILE A 10 -17.59 -6.38 19.73
C ILE A 10 -18.17 -7.62 19.04
N THR A 11 -19.48 -7.77 19.11
CA THR A 11 -20.18 -8.96 18.57
C THR A 11 -20.25 -8.97 17.05
N LYS A 12 -20.14 -7.81 16.41
CA LYS A 12 -20.20 -7.64 14.96
C LYS A 12 -18.80 -7.49 14.38
N PRO A 13 -18.56 -7.93 13.12
CA PRO A 13 -17.27 -7.76 12.48
C PRO A 13 -17.06 -6.30 12.06
N PHE A 14 -15.82 -5.85 12.19
CA PHE A 14 -15.37 -4.54 11.74
C PHE A 14 -14.35 -4.71 10.62
N LEU A 15 -14.51 -3.96 9.54
CA LEU A 15 -13.57 -3.86 8.44
C LEU A 15 -12.44 -2.89 8.79
N ASN A 16 -11.22 -3.40 8.77
CA ASN A 16 -10.00 -2.61 8.78
C ASN A 16 -9.46 -2.47 7.37
N LEU A 17 -9.89 -1.41 6.66
CA LEU A 17 -9.36 -1.08 5.35
C LEU A 17 -7.99 -0.40 5.50
N ARG A 18 -6.99 -0.88 4.77
CA ARG A 18 -5.68 -0.23 4.61
C ARG A 18 -5.26 -0.25 3.15
N CYS A 19 -4.66 0.84 2.68
CA CYS A 19 -4.18 0.97 1.32
C CYS A 19 -2.75 1.51 1.34
N THR A 20 -1.82 0.79 0.71
CA THR A 20 -0.39 1.07 0.74
C THR A 20 0.16 1.03 -0.69
N PRO A 21 0.86 2.06 -1.19
CA PRO A 21 1.58 1.99 -2.46
C PRO A 21 2.57 0.83 -2.41
N ASN A 22 2.65 0.04 -3.47
CA ASN A 22 3.57 -1.09 -3.51
C ASN A 22 5.04 -0.64 -3.52
N LEU A 23 5.33 0.49 -4.19
CA LEU A 23 6.66 1.09 -4.23
C LEU A 23 6.62 2.53 -3.71
N ARG A 24 7.66 2.93 -2.98
CA ARG A 24 7.85 4.31 -2.50
C ARG A 24 9.31 4.73 -2.60
N PRO A 25 9.66 5.86 -3.26
CA PRO A 25 8.84 6.60 -4.22
C PRO A 25 8.79 5.92 -5.60
N TYR A 26 7.83 6.32 -6.43
CA TYR A 26 7.90 6.16 -7.89
C TYR A 26 8.68 7.34 -8.48
N ILE A 27 9.30 7.15 -9.65
CA ILE A 27 9.98 8.23 -10.37
C ILE A 27 9.59 8.27 -11.85
N GLU A 28 9.77 9.44 -12.47
CA GLU A 28 9.40 9.71 -13.87
C GLU A 28 9.95 8.70 -14.90
N THR A 29 11.14 8.13 -14.65
CA THR A 29 11.78 7.17 -15.57
C THR A 29 11.36 5.72 -15.36
N ASP A 30 10.47 5.44 -14.40
CA ASP A 30 9.90 4.12 -14.22
C ASP A 30 8.98 3.74 -15.40
N ASP A 31 8.82 2.43 -15.67
CA ASP A 31 7.79 1.97 -16.62
C ASP A 31 6.42 2.47 -16.10
N PRO A 32 5.64 3.21 -16.91
CA PRO A 32 4.36 3.77 -16.46
C PRO A 32 3.38 2.75 -15.87
N ARG A 33 3.52 1.45 -16.18
CA ARG A 33 2.61 0.38 -15.75
C ARG A 33 2.97 -0.25 -14.40
N ILE A 34 4.04 0.17 -13.74
CA ILE A 34 4.46 -0.44 -12.46
C ILE A 34 3.64 0.04 -11.26
N GLY A 35 2.82 1.10 -11.46
CA GLY A 35 2.00 1.69 -10.42
C GLY A 35 1.07 0.65 -9.80
N SER A 36 1.12 0.50 -8.48
CA SER A 36 0.23 -0.40 -7.77
C SER A 36 -0.01 0.02 -6.31
N VAL A 37 -1.20 -0.34 -5.82
CA VAL A 37 -1.61 -0.21 -4.41
C VAL A 37 -1.95 -1.59 -3.87
N ILE A 38 -1.40 -1.92 -2.71
CA ILE A 38 -1.75 -3.08 -1.90
C ILE A 38 -2.91 -2.69 -1.00
N VAL A 39 -3.99 -3.47 -1.04
CA VAL A 39 -5.20 -3.27 -0.26
C VAL A 39 -5.41 -4.43 0.70
N ASP A 40 -5.51 -4.09 1.98
CA ASP A 40 -5.90 -5.00 3.04
C ASP A 40 -7.33 -4.70 3.48
N ALA A 41 -8.16 -5.73 3.51
CA ALA A 41 -9.56 -5.68 3.92
C ALA A 41 -9.78 -6.65 5.08
N ALA A 42 -8.98 -6.53 6.14
CA ALA A 42 -8.99 -7.44 7.26
C ALA A 42 -10.25 -7.25 8.13
N LEU A 43 -10.77 -8.33 8.71
CA LEU A 43 -11.84 -8.25 9.70
C LEU A 43 -11.27 -8.31 11.13
N THR A 44 -11.88 -7.54 12.03
CA THR A 44 -11.58 -7.56 13.46
C THR A 44 -12.88 -7.60 14.27
N HIS A 45 -12.82 -8.19 15.45
CA HIS A 45 -13.91 -8.19 16.45
C HIS A 45 -13.54 -7.36 17.69
N TYR A 46 -12.51 -6.53 17.54
CA TYR A 46 -12.00 -5.60 18.53
C TYR A 46 -12.05 -4.20 17.95
N GLN A 47 -12.41 -3.23 18.78
CA GLN A 47 -12.42 -1.84 18.34
C GLN A 47 -10.98 -1.38 18.11
N ILE A 48 -10.66 -1.08 16.86
CA ILE A 48 -9.40 -0.46 16.45
C ILE A 48 -9.72 0.82 15.71
N ASP A 49 -8.78 1.77 15.76
CA ASP A 49 -9.00 3.08 15.17
C ASP A 49 -9.21 3.00 13.65
N GLY A 50 -10.15 3.80 13.15
CA GLY A 50 -10.59 3.81 11.77
C GLY A 50 -11.40 2.60 11.29
N ALA A 51 -11.41 1.45 11.97
CA ALA A 51 -12.20 0.31 11.53
C ALA A 51 -13.70 0.58 11.63
N VAL A 52 -14.46 0.12 10.65
CA VAL A 52 -15.91 0.38 10.54
C VAL A 52 -16.70 -0.91 10.65
N GLU A 53 -17.87 -0.87 11.26
CA GLU A 53 -18.78 -2.02 11.27
C GLU A 53 -19.16 -2.40 9.82
N ILE A 54 -19.12 -3.69 9.51
CA ILE A 54 -19.55 -4.21 8.22
C ILE A 54 -20.63 -5.27 8.44
N SER A 55 -21.58 -5.36 7.51
CA SER A 55 -22.64 -6.36 7.58
C SER A 55 -22.10 -7.77 7.47
N ASP A 56 -22.68 -8.69 8.24
CA ASP A 56 -22.42 -10.11 8.10
C ASP A 56 -22.76 -10.58 6.68
N GLY A 57 -21.85 -11.32 6.05
CA GLY A 57 -22.05 -11.88 4.71
C GLY A 57 -21.51 -11.03 3.55
N VAL A 58 -20.91 -9.86 3.80
CA VAL A 58 -20.14 -9.17 2.75
C VAL A 58 -18.84 -9.96 2.50
N GLN A 59 -18.69 -10.51 1.30
CA GLN A 59 -17.52 -11.33 0.93
C GLN A 59 -16.52 -10.57 0.05
N GLN A 60 -16.96 -9.49 -0.60
CA GLN A 60 -16.16 -8.75 -1.55
C GLN A 60 -16.51 -7.26 -1.50
N LEU A 61 -15.49 -6.43 -1.64
CA LEU A 61 -15.57 -4.97 -1.73
C LEU A 61 -15.14 -4.56 -3.14
N GLN A 62 -15.81 -3.56 -3.69
CA GLN A 62 -15.28 -2.80 -4.81
C GLN A 62 -14.45 -1.66 -4.23
N VAL A 63 -13.15 -1.67 -4.49
CA VAL A 63 -12.24 -0.59 -4.06
C VAL A 63 -11.98 0.36 -5.22
N VAL A 64 -12.03 1.65 -4.95
CA VAL A 64 -11.81 2.73 -5.92
C VAL A 64 -10.74 3.66 -5.37
N ILE A 65 -9.72 3.93 -6.19
CA ILE A 65 -8.60 4.81 -5.85
C ILE A 65 -8.77 6.12 -6.60
N ILE A 66 -8.80 7.25 -5.89
CA ILE A 66 -9.16 8.57 -6.43
C ILE A 66 -8.07 9.58 -6.10
N ASN A 67 -7.54 10.25 -7.13
CA ASN A 67 -6.63 11.37 -6.97
C ASN A 67 -7.40 12.59 -6.42
N THR A 68 -7.06 13.08 -5.23
CA THR A 68 -7.81 14.17 -4.59
C THR A 68 -7.64 15.51 -5.30
N ARG A 69 -6.52 15.72 -5.99
CA ARG A 69 -6.27 16.98 -6.73
C ARG A 69 -7.09 17.06 -8.00
N THR A 70 -7.20 15.95 -8.73
CA THR A 70 -7.92 15.91 -10.03
C THR A 70 -9.36 15.41 -9.91
N GLN A 71 -9.73 14.84 -8.76
CA GLN A 71 -11.03 14.19 -8.52
C GLN A 71 -11.34 13.07 -9.54
N LYS A 72 -10.29 12.45 -10.11
CA LYS A 72 -10.41 11.36 -11.07
C LYS A 72 -10.08 10.02 -10.42
N VAL A 73 -10.82 9.00 -10.84
CA VAL A 73 -10.50 7.61 -10.53
C VAL A 73 -9.18 7.26 -11.23
N ILE A 74 -8.20 6.84 -10.44
CA ILE A 74 -6.93 6.29 -10.92
C ILE A 74 -7.13 4.84 -11.32
N THR A 75 -7.75 4.06 -10.44
CA THR A 75 -7.99 2.62 -10.67
C THR A 75 -9.09 2.11 -9.75
N SER A 76 -9.59 0.91 -10.04
CA SER A 76 -10.52 0.21 -9.18
C SER A 76 -10.30 -1.30 -9.29
N GLY A 77 -10.67 -2.02 -8.23
CA GLY A 77 -10.48 -3.47 -8.17
C GLY A 77 -11.36 -4.12 -7.12
N ALA A 78 -11.71 -5.37 -7.37
CA ALA A 78 -12.50 -6.15 -6.44
C ALA A 78 -11.57 -6.80 -5.40
N VAL A 79 -11.87 -6.61 -4.12
CA VAL A 79 -11.05 -7.05 -2.98
C VAL A 79 -11.87 -7.97 -2.09
N GLY A 80 -11.35 -9.15 -1.76
CA GLY A 80 -12.03 -10.06 -0.84
C GLY A 80 -12.08 -9.48 0.58
N VAL A 81 -13.20 -9.64 1.28
CA VAL A 81 -13.25 -9.35 2.72
C VAL A 81 -12.46 -10.41 3.49
N ASN A 82 -11.81 -9.99 4.57
CA ASN A 82 -10.91 -10.80 5.38
C ASN A 82 -9.68 -11.30 4.61
N THR A 83 -9.15 -10.45 3.71
CA THR A 83 -7.93 -10.74 2.96
C THR A 83 -6.93 -9.60 3.10
N ILE A 84 -5.66 -9.91 2.84
CA ILE A 84 -4.54 -8.96 2.86
C ILE A 84 -3.73 -9.12 1.57
N GLY A 85 -2.97 -8.10 1.19
CA GLY A 85 -2.06 -8.19 0.04
C GLY A 85 -2.72 -8.08 -1.33
N ASN A 86 -3.95 -7.56 -1.44
CA ASN A 86 -4.64 -7.47 -2.73
C ASN A 86 -4.03 -6.34 -3.57
N VAL A 87 -3.40 -6.67 -4.70
CA VAL A 87 -2.74 -5.68 -5.55
C VAL A 87 -3.70 -5.15 -6.61
N ILE A 88 -3.85 -3.82 -6.66
CA ILE A 88 -4.57 -3.11 -7.72
C ILE A 88 -3.57 -2.25 -8.49
N ASN A 89 -3.39 -2.57 -9.77
CA ASN A 89 -2.46 -1.86 -10.65
C ASN A 89 -3.09 -0.59 -11.24
N PHE A 90 -2.25 0.38 -11.56
CA PHE A 90 -2.63 1.64 -12.22
C PHE A 90 -1.46 2.19 -13.06
N SER A 91 -1.75 3.13 -13.96
CA SER A 91 -0.70 3.81 -14.71
C SER A 91 -0.18 5.01 -13.93
N LEU A 92 1.14 5.19 -13.83
CA LEU A 92 1.74 6.39 -13.23
C LEU A 92 1.28 7.68 -13.92
N SER A 93 0.87 7.62 -15.19
CA SER A 93 0.26 8.75 -15.89
C SER A 93 -1.04 9.24 -15.25
N ASP A 94 -1.78 8.36 -14.57
CA ASP A 94 -3.05 8.69 -13.91
C ASP A 94 -2.84 9.49 -12.62
N LEU A 95 -1.60 9.52 -12.11
CA LEU A 95 -1.20 10.38 -11.00
C LEU A 95 -1.02 11.85 -11.43
N GLY A 96 -0.86 12.10 -12.73
CA GLY A 96 -0.52 13.41 -13.29
C GLY A 96 0.97 13.58 -13.56
N SER A 97 1.46 14.82 -13.52
CA SER A 97 2.87 15.11 -13.72
C SER A 97 3.70 14.79 -12.47
N PRO A 98 4.94 14.28 -12.61
CA PRO A 98 5.85 14.09 -11.48
C PRO A 98 6.13 15.43 -10.76
N GLN A 99 6.25 15.38 -9.44
CA GLN A 99 6.49 16.55 -8.59
C GLN A 99 7.18 16.17 -7.27
N GLU A 100 7.76 17.14 -6.57
CA GLU A 100 8.48 16.87 -5.32
C GLU A 100 7.56 16.60 -4.12
N ASP A 101 6.34 17.15 -4.15
CA ASP A 101 5.35 16.96 -3.07
C ASP A 101 4.57 15.64 -3.23
N SER A 102 4.30 14.98 -2.10
CA SER A 102 3.44 13.80 -2.06
C SER A 102 2.03 14.10 -2.61
N LEU A 103 1.49 13.14 -3.36
CA LEU A 103 0.12 13.13 -3.83
C LEU A 103 -0.78 12.47 -2.78
N GLU A 104 -1.77 13.21 -2.29
CA GLU A 104 -2.84 12.61 -1.49
C GLU A 104 -3.85 11.92 -2.41
N ILE A 105 -4.20 10.70 -2.04
CA ILE A 105 -5.13 9.84 -2.78
C ILE A 105 -6.08 9.22 -1.78
N ILE A 106 -7.34 9.05 -2.17
CA ILE A 106 -8.35 8.38 -1.35
C ILE A 106 -8.59 6.97 -1.89
N CYS A 107 -8.61 6.01 -0.98
CA CYS A 107 -8.99 4.63 -1.20
C CYS A 107 -10.37 4.39 -0.60
N GLN A 108 -11.39 4.23 -1.44
CA GLN A 108 -12.77 4.04 -1.02
C GLN A 108 -13.22 2.61 -1.26
N ALA A 109 -13.89 2.00 -0.28
CA ALA A 109 -14.45 0.67 -0.38
C ALA A 109 -15.98 0.72 -0.42
N TYR A 110 -16.55 -0.05 -1.35
CA TYR A 110 -17.99 -0.16 -1.57
C TYR A 110 -18.44 -1.61 -1.49
N SER A 111 -19.68 -1.84 -1.06
CA SER A 111 -20.38 -3.12 -1.16
C SER A 111 -21.72 -2.88 -1.85
N LYS A 112 -21.99 -3.55 -2.97
CA LYS A 112 -23.24 -3.38 -3.74
C LYS A 112 -23.58 -1.91 -4.04
N ASN A 113 -22.56 -1.11 -4.38
CA ASN A 113 -22.63 0.34 -4.62
C ASN A 113 -22.90 1.23 -3.40
N GLU A 114 -22.95 0.66 -2.20
CA GLU A 114 -23.00 1.42 -0.95
C GLU A 114 -21.59 1.68 -0.44
N TRP A 115 -21.31 2.93 -0.06
CA TRP A 115 -20.02 3.30 0.55
C TRP A 115 -19.89 2.67 1.94
N ILE A 116 -18.73 2.09 2.22
CA ILE A 116 -18.44 1.39 3.49
C ILE A 116 -17.37 2.11 4.29
N ALA A 117 -16.23 2.38 3.65
CA ALA A 117 -15.06 2.93 4.33
C ALA A 117 -14.19 3.72 3.35
N GLU A 118 -13.36 4.60 3.89
CA GLU A 118 -12.28 5.23 3.14
C GLU A 118 -11.00 5.37 3.95
N ARG A 119 -9.89 5.51 3.22
CA ARG A 119 -8.55 5.80 3.75
C ARG A 119 -7.81 6.75 2.86
N ASN A 120 -7.14 7.72 3.47
CA ASN A 120 -6.17 8.54 2.78
C ASN A 120 -4.85 7.77 2.67
N LEU A 121 -4.17 7.95 1.55
CA LEU A 121 -2.84 7.41 1.31
C LEU A 121 -2.01 8.45 0.55
N GLU A 122 -0.72 8.49 0.82
CA GLU A 122 0.22 9.36 0.12
C GLU A 122 1.05 8.55 -0.88
N ILE A 123 1.18 9.08 -2.10
CA ILE A 123 2.07 8.54 -3.14
C ILE A 123 3.09 9.60 -3.53
N ASP A 124 4.36 9.22 -3.46
CA ASP A 124 5.45 10.03 -4.00
C ASP A 124 5.72 9.63 -5.45
N TYR A 125 5.55 10.58 -6.37
CA TYR A 125 5.89 10.41 -7.78
C TYR A 125 6.81 11.55 -8.23
N LEU A 126 8.11 11.29 -8.17
CA LEU A 126 9.15 12.32 -8.22
C LEU A 126 9.66 12.56 -9.66
N PRO A 127 10.00 13.81 -10.01
CA PRO A 127 10.67 14.12 -11.27
C PRO A 127 12.09 13.56 -11.28
N GLU A 128 12.65 13.32 -12.47
CA GLU A 128 14.05 12.93 -12.55
C GLU A 128 14.98 14.12 -12.21
N HIS A 129 15.80 14.00 -11.17
CA HIS A 129 16.86 14.97 -10.91
C HIS A 129 18.02 14.81 -11.92
N LYS A 130 18.08 15.72 -12.89
CA LYS A 130 19.11 15.81 -13.94
C LYS A 130 20.50 16.20 -13.44
N SER A 131 20.69 16.49 -12.15
CA SER A 131 22.00 16.86 -11.61
C SER A 131 22.87 15.61 -11.38
N LYS A 132 24.12 15.66 -11.86
CA LYS A 132 25.12 14.59 -11.71
C LYS A 132 25.58 14.36 -10.25
N GLN A 133 25.04 15.12 -9.29
CA GLN A 133 25.47 15.13 -7.89
C GLN A 133 24.52 14.40 -6.94
N VAL A 134 23.28 14.10 -7.35
CA VAL A 134 22.35 13.32 -6.52
C VAL A 134 22.57 11.83 -6.80
N GLY A 135 22.93 11.09 -5.74
CA GLY A 135 23.09 9.63 -5.74
C GLY A 135 21.81 8.88 -6.14
N GLY A 136 21.90 7.56 -6.32
CA GLY A 136 20.75 6.73 -6.73
C GLY A 136 19.52 6.90 -5.84
N VAL A 137 18.33 6.67 -6.40
CA VAL A 137 17.06 6.76 -5.65
C VAL A 137 16.92 5.50 -4.79
N VAL A 138 16.82 5.68 -3.47
CA VAL A 138 16.46 4.62 -2.53
C VAL A 138 14.94 4.48 -2.53
N ARG A 139 14.46 3.24 -2.65
CA ARG A 139 13.04 2.90 -2.68
C ARG A 139 12.75 1.77 -1.71
N ILE A 140 11.51 1.69 -1.24
CA ILE A 140 10.99 0.58 -0.44
C ILE A 140 9.95 -0.15 -1.27
N ASN A 141 10.10 -1.47 -1.39
CA ASN A 141 9.01 -2.35 -1.82
C ASN A 141 8.19 -2.74 -0.59
N SER A 142 6.93 -2.30 -0.54
CA SER A 142 6.04 -2.46 0.62
C SER A 142 5.60 -3.91 0.84
N GLU A 143 5.54 -4.72 -0.22
CA GLU A 143 5.17 -6.14 -0.12
C GLU A 143 6.23 -6.94 0.64
N SER A 144 7.51 -6.66 0.39
CA SER A 144 8.65 -7.40 0.96
C SER A 144 9.41 -6.65 2.06
N GLY A 145 9.15 -5.36 2.24
CA GLY A 145 9.95 -4.48 3.08
C GLY A 145 11.38 -4.24 2.56
N THR A 146 11.68 -4.60 1.32
CA THR A 146 13.04 -4.54 0.78
C THR A 146 13.44 -3.11 0.43
N LEU A 147 14.64 -2.70 0.85
CA LEU A 147 15.28 -1.49 0.34
C LEU A 147 15.95 -1.77 -1.01
N MET A 148 15.62 -0.93 -1.97
CA MET A 148 16.07 -0.99 -3.35
C MET A 148 16.80 0.30 -3.70
N VAL A 149 17.84 0.23 -4.52
CA VAL A 149 18.51 1.40 -5.09
C VAL A 149 18.55 1.30 -6.60
N LEU A 150 18.12 2.37 -7.26
CA LEU A 150 18.33 2.51 -8.69
C LEU A 150 19.79 2.87 -8.98
N ASP A 151 20.52 1.97 -9.63
CA ASP A 151 21.88 2.22 -10.07
C ASP A 151 21.86 3.03 -11.38
N LYS A 152 22.21 4.32 -11.30
CA LYS A 152 22.25 5.24 -12.46
C LYS A 152 23.14 4.77 -13.61
N LYS A 153 24.15 3.91 -13.38
CA LYS A 153 25.02 3.40 -14.46
C LYS A 153 24.39 2.26 -15.25
N SER A 154 23.60 1.42 -14.58
CA SER A 154 22.97 0.25 -15.21
C SER A 154 21.50 0.46 -15.54
N GLY A 155 20.86 1.48 -14.95
CA GLY A 155 19.40 1.66 -15.00
C GLY A 155 18.64 0.57 -14.25
N GLN A 156 19.32 -0.36 -13.58
CA GLN A 156 18.70 -1.48 -12.89
C GLN A 156 18.53 -1.19 -11.41
N THR A 157 17.42 -1.69 -10.88
CA THR A 157 17.13 -1.66 -9.46
C THR A 157 17.87 -2.81 -8.76
N LYS A 158 18.71 -2.47 -7.78
CA LYS A 158 19.44 -3.44 -6.95
C LYS A 158 18.86 -3.46 -5.55
N ASN A 159 18.62 -4.66 -5.02
CA ASN A 159 18.23 -4.83 -3.62
C ASN A 159 19.46 -4.57 -2.73
N LEU A 160 19.33 -3.68 -1.75
CA LEU A 160 20.39 -3.40 -0.78
C LEU A 160 20.27 -4.30 0.45
N ILE A 161 19.06 -4.40 1.05
CA ILE A 161 18.81 -5.18 2.27
C ILE A 161 17.33 -5.65 2.26
N PRO A 162 17.04 -6.97 2.36
CA PRO A 162 15.70 -7.44 2.67
C PRO A 162 15.46 -7.30 4.19
N PHE A 163 14.53 -6.43 4.61
CA PHE A 163 14.05 -6.46 5.99
C PHE A 163 12.94 -7.52 6.09
N GLY A 164 13.27 -8.74 6.52
CA GLY A 164 12.25 -9.77 6.72
C GLY A 164 12.71 -11.23 6.87
N LEU A 165 13.95 -11.58 6.58
CA LEU A 165 14.45 -12.96 6.78
C LEU A 165 15.23 -13.07 8.10
N VAL A 166 14.52 -13.43 9.18
CA VAL A 166 15.17 -14.14 10.29
C VAL A 166 15.41 -15.57 9.81
N ILE A 167 16.57 -15.82 9.19
CA ILE A 167 17.03 -17.19 8.99
C ILE A 167 17.47 -17.66 10.38
N PHE A 168 16.62 -18.38 11.10
CA PHE A 168 17.12 -19.30 12.13
C PHE A 168 17.77 -20.46 11.38
N PRO A 169 19.10 -20.67 11.48
CA PRO A 169 19.66 -21.93 11.07
C PRO A 169 19.09 -22.99 12.02
N LEU A 170 18.11 -23.77 11.56
CA LEU A 170 17.84 -25.09 12.11
C LEU A 170 19.07 -25.95 11.79
N ALA A 171 20.03 -25.91 12.71
CA ALA A 171 21.06 -26.93 12.78
C ALA A 171 20.33 -28.26 13.09
N VAL A 172 20.09 -29.05 12.04
CA VAL A 172 19.75 -30.47 12.19
C VAL A 172 21.02 -31.15 12.71
N ALA A 173 21.10 -31.34 14.02
CA ALA A 173 22.08 -32.25 14.60
C ALA A 173 21.58 -33.67 14.38
N SER A 174 22.09 -34.33 13.34
CA SER A 174 22.00 -35.77 13.20
C SER A 174 22.94 -36.42 14.22
N SER A 175 22.40 -37.27 15.09
CA SER A 175 23.16 -38.24 15.89
C SER A 175 22.91 -39.64 15.33
#